data_AF-C0N513-F1
#
_entry.id   AF-C0N513-F1
#
_cell.length_a   1.000
_cell.length_b   1.000
_cell.length_c   1.000
_cell.angle_alpha   90.00
_cell.angle_beta   90.00
_cell.angle_gamma   90.00
#
_symmetry.space_group_name_H-M   'P 1'
#
loop_
_entity.id
_entity.type
_entity.pdbx_description
1 polymer ?
#
loop_
_entity_poly.entity_id
_entity_poly.type
_entity_poly.pdbx_seq_one_letter_code
_entity_poly.pdbx_strand_id
1 'polypeptide(L)' 'MEVIYGLLPGMLLLGIIGVAVFFWAVRNGQYDDMDGAANRVLMDDDDDPTHAKTKQSETAADNEDTSQ' A
#
# COMPACT_ATOMS: atom_id res chain seq x y z
N MET A 1 44.61 4.11 18.24
CA MET A 1 44.16 2.72 17.98
C MET A 1 43.09 2.23 18.96
N GLU A 2 42.64 3.03 19.92
CA GLU A 2 41.64 2.62 20.92
C GLU A 2 40.21 2.55 20.35
N VAL A 3 39.85 3.47 19.45
CA VAL A 3 38.48 3.62 18.92
C VAL A 3 37.96 2.34 18.25
N ILE A 4 38.86 1.55 17.64
CA ILE A 4 38.52 0.33 16.93
C ILE A 4 37.92 -0.74 17.86
N TYR A 5 38.34 -0.73 19.14
CA TYR A 5 37.82 -1.66 20.15
C TYR A 5 36.38 -1.33 20.55
N GLY A 6 35.90 -0.10 20.35
CA GLY A 6 34.50 0.26 20.53
C GLY A 6 33.67 0.09 19.26
N LEU A 7 34.22 0.49 18.10
CA LEU A 7 33.48 0.46 16.83
C LEU A 7 33.22 -0.97 16.34
N LEU A 8 34.19 -1.87 16.46
CA LEU A 8 34.06 -3.23 15.95
C LEU A 8 32.92 -4.01 16.63
N PRO A 9 32.83 -4.07 17.98
CA PRO A 9 31.67 -4.69 18.63
C PRO A 9 30.38 -3.89 18.43
N GLY A 10 30.45 -2.56 18.37
CA GLY A 10 29.27 -1.71 18.13
C GLY A 10 28.61 -1.97 16.77
N MET A 11 29.40 -2.06 15.70
CA MET A 11 28.92 -2.40 14.36
C MET A 11 28.39 -3.83 14.29
N LEU A 12 29.06 -4.79 14.96
CA LEU A 12 28.58 -6.17 15.01
C LEU A 12 27.21 -6.27 15.71
N LEU A 13 27.05 -5.58 16.84
CA LEU A 13 25.80 -5.53 17.59
C LEU A 13 24.68 -4.88 16.76
N LEU A 14 24.96 -3.76 16.11
CA LEU A 14 24.02 -3.11 15.18
C LEU A 14 23.62 -4.03 14.03
N GLY A 15 24.56 -4.77 13.46
CA GLY A 15 24.29 -5.76 12.42
C GLY A 15 23.36 -6.87 12.90
N ILE A 16 23.62 -7.43 14.10
CA ILE A 16 22.77 -8.46 14.71
C ILE A 16 21.35 -7.92 14.96
N ILE A 17 21.23 -6.72 15.52
CA ILE A 17 19.93 -6.07 15.75
C ILE A 17 19.18 -5.88 14.44
N GLY A 18 19.86 -5.37 13.40
CA GLY A 18 19.26 -5.18 12.08
C GLY A 18 18.72 -6.49 11.49
N VAL A 19 19.50 -7.57 11.57
CA VAL A 19 19.08 -8.91 11.13
C VAL A 19 17.90 -9.42 11.96
N ALA A 20 17.92 -9.27 13.28
CA ALA A 20 16.83 -9.70 14.15
C ALA A 20 15.52 -8.96 13.84
N VAL A 21 15.59 -7.63 13.64
CA VAL A 21 14.43 -6.81 13.25
C VAL A 21 13.93 -7.19 11.86
N PHE A 22 14.83 -7.45 10.91
CA PHE A 22 14.46 -7.92 9.57
C PHE A 22 13.69 -9.24 9.62
N PHE A 23 14.21 -10.25 10.32
CA PHE A 23 13.52 -11.54 10.47
C PHE A 23 12.18 -11.40 11.19
N TRP A 24 12.08 -10.52 12.19
CA TRP A 24 10.82 -10.22 12.86
C TRP A 24 9.80 -9.60 11.89
N ALA A 25 10.21 -8.61 11.08
CA ALA A 25 9.34 -7.96 10.09
C ALA A 25 8.85 -8.93 9.02
N VAL A 26 9.73 -9.81 8.52
CA VAL A 26 9.36 -10.90 7.60
C VAL A 26 8.35 -11.84 8.25
N ARG A 27 8.58 -12.25 9.50
CA ARG A 27 7.68 -13.16 10.22
C ARG A 27 6.30 -12.53 10.50
N ASN A 28 6.25 -11.22 10.66
CA ASN A 28 5.02 -10.45 10.88
C ASN A 28 4.20 -10.21 9.60
N GLY A 29 4.67 -10.65 8.42
CA GLY A 29 3.91 -10.50 7.18
C GLY A 29 3.89 -9.09 6.61
N GLN A 30 4.82 -8.20 7.01
CA GLN A 30 4.91 -6.82 6.50
C GLN A 30 5.08 -6.77 4.96
N TYR A 31 5.57 -7.84 4.34
CA TYR A 31 5.78 -7.96 2.90
C TYR A 31 4.57 -8.51 2.13
N ASP A 32 3.54 -9.02 2.80
CA ASP A 32 2.37 -9.64 2.17
C ASP A 32 1.50 -8.59 1.43
N ASP A 33 1.45 -7.36 1.95
CA ASP A 33 0.67 -6.26 1.35
C ASP A 33 1.38 -5.59 0.14
N MET A 34 2.67 -5.86 -0.09
CA MET A 34 3.36 -5.37 -1.28
C MET A 34 2.93 -6.10 -2.56
N ASP A 35 2.53 -7.36 -2.46
CA ASP A 35 2.07 -8.17 -3.59
C ASP A 35 0.69 -7.69 -4.09
N GLY A 36 -0.21 -7.37 -3.14
CA GLY A 36 -1.56 -6.89 -3.44
C GLY A 36 -1.62 -5.49 -4.08
N ALA A 37 -0.68 -4.59 -3.74
CA ALA A 37 -0.64 -3.24 -4.29
C ALA A 37 -0.17 -3.20 -5.77
N ALA A 38 0.80 -4.04 -6.13
CA ALA A 38 1.29 -4.14 -7.51
C ALA A 38 0.23 -4.73 -8.45
N ASN A 39 -0.56 -5.70 -7.96
CA ASN A 39 -1.64 -6.33 -8.71
C ASN A 39 -2.75 -5.33 -9.08
N ARG A 40 -3.08 -4.37 -8.21
CA ARG A 40 -4.09 -3.33 -8.49
C ARG A 40 -3.62 -2.34 -9.56
N VAL A 41 -2.38 -1.87 -9.48
CA VAL A 41 -1.82 -0.91 -10.46
C VAL A 41 -1.71 -1.48 -11.88
N LEU A 42 -1.47 -2.79 -12.02
CA LEU A 42 -1.35 -3.43 -13.34
C LEU A 42 -2.69 -3.91 -13.92
N MET A 43 -3.73 -4.03 -13.11
CA MET A 43 -5.06 -4.54 -13.52
C MET A 43 -6.13 -3.44 -13.58
N ASP A 44 -5.86 -2.24 -13.06
CA ASP A 44 -6.77 -1.09 -13.11
C ASP A 44 -6.99 -0.54 -14.54
N ASP A 45 -6.21 -0.97 -15.54
CA ASP A 45 -6.41 -0.55 -16.94
C ASP A 45 -7.43 -1.42 -17.70
N ASP A 46 -7.80 -2.60 -17.20
CA ASP A 46 -8.64 -3.56 -17.96
C ASP A 46 -10.09 -3.70 -17.45
N ASP A 47 -10.42 -3.25 -16.22
CA ASP A 47 -11.74 -3.47 -15.60
C ASP A 47 -12.31 -2.24 -14.87
N ASP A 48 -12.48 -1.10 -15.55
CA ASP A 48 -13.29 0.00 -15.03
C ASP A 48 -14.71 0.05 -15.69
N PRO A 49 -15.70 -0.72 -15.18
CA PRO A 49 -17.11 -0.45 -15.44
C PRO A 49 -17.68 0.64 -14.50
N THR A 50 -16.87 1.25 -13.64
CA THR A 50 -17.33 2.11 -12.54
C THR A 50 -17.46 3.60 -12.87
N HIS A 51 -17.13 4.02 -14.10
CA HIS A 51 -17.69 5.26 -14.68
C HIS A 51 -19.22 5.19 -14.94
N ALA A 52 -19.92 4.12 -14.54
CA ALA A 52 -21.38 4.03 -14.60
C ALA A 52 -22.13 4.66 -13.40
N LYS A 53 -21.45 5.08 -12.31
CA LYS A 53 -22.16 5.55 -11.09
C LYS A 53 -22.21 7.07 -10.86
N THR A 54 -21.82 7.87 -11.83
CA THR A 54 -21.98 9.35 -11.75
C THR A 54 -23.10 9.87 -12.66
N LYS A 55 -23.59 9.09 -13.64
CA LYS A 55 -24.62 9.54 -14.60
C LYS A 55 -26.09 9.28 -14.21
N GLN A 56 -26.38 8.86 -12.98
CA GLN A 56 -27.75 8.48 -12.59
C GLN A 56 -28.37 9.36 -11.47
N SER A 57 -27.69 10.43 -11.06
CA SER A 57 -28.29 11.46 -10.18
C SER A 57 -28.69 12.74 -10.91
N GLU A 58 -28.60 12.78 -12.24
CA GLU A 58 -28.95 13.94 -13.09
C GLU A 58 -30.00 13.58 -14.15
N THR A 59 -30.92 12.67 -13.82
CA THR A 59 -32.09 12.36 -14.66
C THR A 59 -33.39 12.27 -13.86
N ALA A 60 -33.32 12.47 -12.53
CA ALA A 60 -34.49 12.41 -11.64
C ALA A 60 -35.07 13.80 -11.29
N ALA A 61 -34.73 14.86 -12.03
CA ALA A 61 -35.18 16.23 -11.76
C ALA A 61 -35.80 16.96 -12.96
N ASP A 62 -36.13 16.26 -14.06
CA ASP A 62 -36.74 16.88 -15.26
C ASP A 62 -38.04 16.19 -15.71
N ASN A 63 -38.68 15.41 -14.82
CA ASN A 63 -39.96 14.76 -15.11
C ASN A 63 -40.99 15.09 -14.01
N GLU A 64 -41.04 16.36 -13.62
CA GLU A 64 -42.15 16.97 -12.88
C GLU A 64 -42.44 18.38 -13.44
N ASP A 65 -42.68 18.50 -14.75
CA ASP A 65 -43.53 19.59 -15.25
C ASP A 65 -44.61 18.98 -16.14
N THR A 66 -45.67 18.63 -15.42
CA THR A 66 -46.92 18.06 -15.90
C THR A 66 -47.63 19.11 -16.74
N SER A 67 -48.02 18.72 -17.95
CA SER A 67 -49.11 19.34 -18.71
C SER A 67 -50.26 19.79 -17.80
N GLN A 68 -50.38 21.11 -17.59
CA GLN A 68 -51.63 21.86 -17.39
C GLN A 68 -51.44 23.29 -17.90
#